data_AF-A0A7X6ZUC0-F1
#
_entry.id   AF-A0A7X6ZUC0-F1
#
_cell.length_a   1.000
_cell.length_b   1.000
_cell.length_c   1.000
_cell.angle_alpha   90.00
_cell.angle_beta   90.00
_cell.angle_gamma   90.00
#
_symmetry.space_group_name_H-M   'P 1'
#
loop_
_entity.id
_entity.type
_entity.pdbx_description
1 polymer ?
#
loop_
_entity_poly.entity_id
_entity_poly.type
_entity_poly.pdbx_seq_one_letter_code
_entity_poly.pdbx_strand_id
1 'polypeptide(L)'
;MKENDFVNSGFARLYTWMTKAKYTMGIFFVVYVIVFLFFGIVTEGVTASIGFFTAIQMLFACLFIGIMQQVVIPSDKVTSIRCIIWVTSGAVITILFEMMFKWFKPFPAWCFPAFTVFMVLGMLLVVLGDYLELHRETKYLNRKLEKF
;
A
#
# COMPACT_ATOMS: atom_id res chain seq x y z
N MET A 1 -2.56 18.12 30.97
CA MET A 1 -3.17 18.17 29.63
C MET A 1 -4.35 17.22 29.67
N LYS A 2 -5.60 17.67 29.46
CA LYS A 2 -6.76 16.77 29.50
C LYS A 2 -6.63 15.79 28.33
N GLU A 3 -6.90 14.52 28.56
CA GLU A 3 -6.77 13.43 27.58
C GLU A 3 -7.48 13.75 26.24
N ASN A 4 -8.63 14.44 26.32
CA ASN A 4 -9.41 14.87 25.16
C ASN A 4 -8.77 15.98 24.30
N ASP A 5 -7.85 16.79 24.86
CA ASP A 5 -7.15 17.83 24.09
C ASP A 5 -6.03 17.24 23.24
N PHE A 6 -5.39 16.16 23.71
CA PHE A 6 -4.33 15.50 22.96
C PHE A 6 -4.90 14.74 21.76
N VAL A 7 -6.01 14.01 21.94
CA VAL A 7 -6.70 13.26 20.88
C VAL A 7 -7.18 14.16 19.74
N ASN A 8 -7.63 15.37 20.05
CA ASN A 8 -8.09 16.35 19.05
C ASN A 8 -6.98 17.28 18.53
N SER A 9 -5.74 17.08 18.96
CA SER A 9 -4.62 17.91 18.49
C SER A 9 -4.25 17.57 17.04
N GLY A 10 -3.78 18.58 16.29
CA GLY A 10 -3.24 18.38 14.95
C GLY A 10 -2.08 17.37 14.92
N PHE A 11 -1.35 17.23 16.03
CA PHE A 11 -0.26 16.27 16.19
C PHE A 11 -0.77 14.82 16.25
N ALA A 12 -1.82 14.53 17.03
CA ALA A 12 -2.41 13.19 17.08
C ALA A 12 -3.00 12.76 15.74
N ARG A 13 -3.60 13.70 15.00
CA ARG A 13 -4.09 13.45 13.63
C ARG A 13 -2.96 13.18 12.65
N LEU A 14 -1.87 13.95 12.72
CA LEU A 14 -0.69 13.73 11.88
C LEU A 14 -0.01 12.39 12.21
N TYR A 15 0.07 12.04 13.50
CA TYR A 15 0.68 10.80 13.96
C TYR A 15 -0.11 9.58 13.48
N THR A 16 -1.44 9.60 13.63
CA THR A 16 -2.31 8.51 13.13
C THR A 16 -2.26 8.40 11.61
N TRP A 17 -2.27 9.53 10.89
CA TRP A 17 -2.09 9.58 9.44
C TRP A 17 -0.76 8.94 9.01
N MET A 18 0.35 9.32 9.64
CA MET A 18 1.68 8.78 9.30
C MET A 18 1.82 7.31 9.69
N THR A 19 1.17 6.89 10.76
CA THR A 19 1.16 5.49 11.20
C THR A 19 0.42 4.61 10.19
N LYS A 20 -0.75 5.04 9.70
CA LYS A 20 -1.48 4.32 8.65
C LYS A 20 -0.67 4.23 7.34
N ALA A 21 -0.02 5.33 6.92
CA ALA A 21 0.87 5.31 5.75
C ALA A 21 2.00 4.29 5.89
N LYS A 22 2.62 4.21 7.09
CA LYS A 22 3.70 3.26 7.38
C LYS A 22 3.25 1.81 7.34
N TYR A 23 2.05 1.50 7.83
CA TYR A 23 1.52 0.14 7.75
C TYR A 23 1.35 -0.31 6.30
N THR A 24 0.73 0.51 5.46
CA THR A 24 0.55 0.22 4.04
C THR A 24 1.89 0.09 3.31
N MET A 25 2.83 0.99 3.58
CA MET A 25 4.20 0.91 3.08
C MET A 25 4.87 -0.41 3.48
N GLY A 26 4.76 -0.82 4.74
CA GLY A 26 5.36 -2.06 5.24
C GLY A 26 4.76 -3.30 4.57
N ILE A 27 3.43 -3.36 4.45
CA ILE A 27 2.72 -4.46 3.78
C ILE A 27 3.20 -4.58 2.33
N PHE A 28 3.21 -3.47 1.57
CA PHE A 28 3.66 -3.52 0.20
C PHE A 28 5.14 -3.83 0.08
N PHE A 29 5.99 -3.31 0.95
CA PHE A 29 7.42 -3.62 0.90
C PHE A 29 7.68 -5.13 1.04
N VAL A 30 7.00 -5.78 1.98
CA VAL A 30 7.09 -7.24 2.16
C VAL A 30 6.60 -7.96 0.90
N VAL A 31 5.46 -7.54 0.32
CA VAL A 31 4.95 -8.12 -0.93
C VAL A 31 5.93 -7.94 -2.08
N TYR A 32 6.51 -6.75 -2.26
CA TYR A 32 7.52 -6.46 -3.29
C TYR A 32 8.70 -7.45 -3.19
N VAL A 33 9.26 -7.57 -1.99
CA VAL A 33 10.42 -8.44 -1.73
C VAL A 33 10.07 -9.90 -1.97
N ILE A 34 8.95 -10.38 -1.43
CA ILE A 34 8.55 -11.79 -1.57
C ILE A 34 8.29 -12.13 -3.04
N VAL A 35 7.51 -11.32 -3.75
CA VAL A 35 7.18 -11.59 -5.16
C VAL A 35 8.45 -11.53 -6.03
N PHE A 36 9.34 -10.59 -5.77
CA PHE A 36 10.62 -10.49 -6.49
C PHE A 36 11.49 -11.73 -6.27
N LEU A 37 11.67 -12.17 -5.02
CA LEU A 37 12.43 -13.38 -4.69
C LEU A 37 11.75 -14.64 -5.24
N PHE A 38 10.42 -14.71 -5.23
CA PHE A 38 9.66 -15.80 -5.81
C PHE A 38 9.93 -15.95 -7.31
N PHE A 39 9.96 -14.85 -8.07
CA PHE A 39 10.34 -14.91 -9.48
C PHE A 39 11.77 -15.42 -9.66
N GLY A 40 12.68 -15.07 -8.75
CA GLY A 40 14.01 -15.65 -8.65
C GLY A 40 14.07 -17.16 -8.59
N ILE A 41 13.22 -17.74 -7.74
CA ILE A 41 13.15 -19.19 -7.55
C ILE A 41 12.53 -19.86 -8.80
N VAL A 42 11.50 -19.22 -9.38
CA VAL A 42 10.79 -19.76 -10.55
C VAL A 42 11.61 -19.66 -11.84
N THR A 43 12.49 -18.67 -11.95
CA THR A 43 13.37 -18.52 -13.12
C THR A 43 14.72 -19.16 -12.86
N GLU A 44 14.78 -20.46 -13.18
CA GLU A 44 16.01 -21.25 -13.14
C GLU A 44 17.16 -20.51 -13.86
N GLY A 45 18.27 -20.29 -13.16
CA GLY A 45 19.46 -19.63 -13.71
C GLY A 45 19.65 -18.16 -13.34
N VAL A 46 18.69 -17.50 -12.69
CA VAL A 46 18.86 -16.13 -12.15
C VAL A 46 19.09 -16.19 -10.64
N THR A 47 20.26 -15.74 -10.18
CA THR A 47 20.50 -15.54 -8.74
C THR A 47 19.70 -14.32 -8.27
N ALA A 48 18.51 -14.56 -7.71
CA ALA A 48 17.71 -13.51 -7.09
C ALA A 48 18.29 -13.12 -5.74
N SER A 49 19.28 -12.24 -5.79
CA SER A 49 19.76 -11.49 -4.64
C SER A 49 19.25 -10.05 -4.74
N ILE A 50 18.60 -9.57 -3.68
CA ILE A 50 18.22 -8.17 -3.55
C ILE A 50 19.41 -7.43 -2.93
N GLY A 51 20.06 -6.58 -3.73
CA GLY A 51 21.06 -5.66 -3.20
C GLY A 51 20.42 -4.65 -2.24
N PHE A 52 21.21 -4.17 -1.27
CA PHE A 52 20.76 -3.18 -0.29
C PHE A 52 20.13 -1.92 -0.94
N PHE A 53 20.74 -1.42 -2.01
CA PHE A 53 20.21 -0.27 -2.76
C PHE A 53 18.89 -0.58 -3.46
N THR A 54 18.71 -1.79 -4.01
CA THR A 54 17.44 -2.22 -4.61
C THR A 54 16.33 -2.29 -3.56
N ALA A 55 16.64 -2.84 -2.37
CA ALA A 55 15.70 -2.85 -1.26
C ALA A 55 15.30 -1.42 -0.85
N ILE A 56 16.24 -0.48 -0.77
CA ILE A 56 15.94 0.93 -0.49
C ILE A 56 15.04 1.54 -1.57
N GLN A 57 15.29 1.27 -2.85
CA GLN A 57 14.45 1.79 -3.94
C GLN A 57 13.02 1.25 -3.87
N MET A 58 12.85 -0.06 -3.59
CA MET A 58 11.55 -0.67 -3.36
C MET A 58 10.84 -0.06 -2.14
N LEU A 59 11.61 0.21 -1.07
CA LEU A 59 11.10 0.88 0.13
C LEU A 59 10.56 2.28 -0.19
N PHE A 60 11.27 3.06 -1.01
CA PHE A 60 10.80 4.37 -1.47
C PHE A 60 9.54 4.26 -2.34
N ALA A 61 9.49 3.31 -3.27
CA ALA A 61 8.28 3.08 -4.07
C ALA A 61 7.05 2.80 -3.18
N CYS A 62 7.22 1.92 -2.18
CA CYS A 62 6.17 1.58 -1.22
C CYS A 62 5.79 2.76 -0.32
N LEU A 63 6.76 3.60 0.05
CA LEU A 63 6.52 4.82 0.80
C LEU A 63 5.66 5.81 0.01
N PHE A 64 5.95 6.03 -1.28
CA PHE A 64 5.11 6.87 -2.13
C PHE A 64 3.70 6.31 -2.28
N ILE A 65 3.54 4.99 -2.44
CA ILE A 65 2.23 4.33 -2.50
C ILE A 65 1.45 4.53 -1.20
N GLY A 66 2.09 4.34 -0.04
CA GLY A 66 1.47 4.50 1.27
C GLY A 66 1.06 5.94 1.57
N ILE A 67 1.90 6.92 1.22
CA ILE A 67 1.56 8.35 1.33
C ILE A 67 0.39 8.68 0.41
N MET A 68 0.41 8.23 -0.85
CA MET A 68 -0.68 8.46 -1.80
C MET A 68 -1.99 7.86 -1.32
N GLN A 69 -1.97 6.71 -0.62
CA GLN A 69 -3.19 6.15 -0.02
C GLN A 69 -3.81 7.14 0.95
N GLN A 70 -3.01 7.67 1.87
CA GLN A 70 -3.51 8.57 2.92
C GLN A 70 -3.91 9.95 2.40
N VAL A 71 -3.35 10.39 1.26
CA VAL A 71 -3.74 11.63 0.59
C VAL A 71 -5.05 11.45 -0.20
N VAL A 72 -5.19 10.34 -0.94
CA VAL A 72 -6.31 10.12 -1.86
C VAL A 72 -7.54 9.56 -1.13
N ILE A 73 -7.32 8.65 -0.18
CA ILE A 73 -8.35 7.98 0.64
C ILE A 73 -8.22 8.48 2.09
N PRO A 74 -8.81 9.65 2.43
CA PRO A 74 -8.88 10.07 3.82
C PRO A 74 -9.71 9.06 4.62
N SER A 75 -9.35 8.87 5.88
CA SER A 75 -9.92 7.85 6.80
C SER A 75 -11.44 7.92 6.93
N ASP A 76 -12.04 9.05 6.59
CA ASP A 76 -13.42 9.38 6.92
C ASP A 76 -14.38 9.13 5.75
N LYS A 77 -13.86 8.95 4.52
CA LYS A 77 -14.67 8.80 3.29
C LYS A 77 -13.97 7.91 2.25
N VAL A 78 -14.31 6.63 2.25
CA VAL A 78 -13.94 5.70 1.18
C VAL A 78 -14.96 5.83 0.03
N THR A 79 -14.51 6.29 -1.14
CA THR A 79 -15.34 6.39 -2.35
C THR A 79 -14.68 5.60 -3.47
N SER A 80 -15.46 4.85 -4.25
CA SER A 80 -14.94 3.98 -5.33
C SER A 80 -14.01 4.72 -6.29
N ILE A 81 -14.31 5.98 -6.62
CA ILE A 81 -13.46 6.82 -7.49
C ILE A 81 -12.08 7.08 -6.86
N ARG A 82 -12.02 7.37 -5.56
CA ARG A 82 -10.76 7.60 -4.83
C ARG A 82 -9.93 6.32 -4.76
N CYS A 83 -10.58 5.18 -4.56
CA CYS A 83 -9.92 3.87 -4.60
C CYS A 83 -9.30 3.59 -5.97
N ILE A 84 -10.05 3.85 -7.06
CA ILE A 84 -9.53 3.70 -8.43
C ILE A 84 -8.34 4.63 -8.65
N ILE A 85 -8.44 5.91 -8.28
CA ILE A 85 -7.32 6.87 -8.39
C ILE A 85 -6.09 6.37 -7.63
N TRP A 86 -6.27 5.86 -6.42
CA TRP A 86 -5.17 5.34 -5.63
C TRP A 86 -4.51 4.13 -6.29
N VAL A 87 -5.29 3.12 -6.70
CA VAL A 87 -4.79 1.92 -7.38
C VAL A 87 -4.06 2.28 -8.68
N THR A 88 -4.64 3.17 -9.49
CA THR A 88 -4.00 3.64 -10.72
C THR A 88 -2.70 4.38 -10.43
N SER A 89 -2.68 5.27 -9.44
CA SER A 89 -1.46 5.98 -9.06
C SER A 89 -0.36 5.05 -8.52
N GLY A 90 -0.74 4.04 -7.73
CA GLY A 90 0.18 3.03 -7.23
C GLY A 90 0.77 2.16 -8.34
N ALA A 91 -0.05 1.76 -9.32
CA ALA A 91 0.42 1.06 -10.51
C ALA A 91 1.40 1.92 -11.30
N VAL A 92 1.10 3.21 -11.50
CA VAL A 92 2.00 4.16 -12.19
C VAL A 92 3.33 4.30 -11.44
N ILE A 93 3.31 4.45 -10.11
CA ILE A 93 4.54 4.52 -9.30
C ILE A 93 5.37 3.25 -9.48
N THR A 94 4.72 2.07 -9.43
CA THR A 94 5.39 0.77 -9.61
C THR A 94 6.08 0.68 -10.97
N ILE A 95 5.37 1.03 -12.03
CA ILE A 95 5.88 1.01 -13.40
C ILE A 95 7.02 2.02 -13.56
N LEU A 96 6.89 3.24 -13.05
CA LEU A 96 7.91 4.27 -13.15
C LEU A 96 9.21 3.86 -12.45
N PHE A 97 9.12 3.35 -11.23
CA PHE A 97 10.30 2.87 -10.49
C PHE A 97 10.96 1.71 -11.21
N GLU A 98 10.18 0.77 -11.72
CA GLU A 98 10.73 -0.34 -12.48
C GLU A 98 11.41 0.12 -13.77
N MET A 99 10.83 1.04 -14.52
CA MET A 99 11.47 1.58 -15.72
C MET A 99 12.77 2.33 -15.41
N MET A 100 12.80 3.05 -14.29
CA MET A 100 13.95 3.86 -13.87
C MET A 100 15.11 3.01 -13.35
N PHE A 101 14.82 1.98 -12.55
CA PHE A 101 15.83 1.17 -11.87
C PHE A 101 16.05 -0.21 -12.51
N LYS A 102 15.15 -0.64 -13.40
CA LYS A 102 15.22 -1.88 -14.18
C LYS A 102 15.42 -3.12 -13.30
N TRP A 103 14.62 -3.27 -12.24
CA TRP A 103 14.77 -4.39 -11.31
C TRP A 103 14.57 -5.75 -11.99
N PHE A 104 13.72 -5.82 -13.01
CA PHE A 104 13.46 -7.03 -13.79
C PHE A 104 14.37 -7.24 -15.00
N LYS A 105 15.42 -6.41 -15.20
CA LYS A 105 16.38 -6.62 -16.31
C LYS A 105 17.00 -8.03 -16.38
N PRO A 106 17.39 -8.68 -15.26
CA PRO A 106 17.94 -10.03 -15.32
C PRO A 106 16.86 -11.11 -15.48
N PHE A 107 15.57 -10.75 -15.40
CA PHE A 107 14.44 -11.67 -15.47
C PHE A 107 13.83 -11.69 -16.87
N PRO A 108 13.10 -12.76 -17.23
CA PRO A 108 12.27 -12.78 -18.42
C PRO A 108 11.24 -11.65 -18.45
N ALA A 109 10.88 -11.21 -19.66
CA ALA A 109 9.97 -10.08 -19.87
C ALA A 109 8.57 -10.27 -19.28
N TRP A 110 8.13 -11.51 -19.00
CA TRP A 110 6.83 -11.80 -18.39
C TRP A 110 6.79 -11.53 -16.88
N CYS A 111 7.94 -11.49 -16.19
CA CYS A 111 7.98 -11.23 -14.74
C CYS A 111 7.49 -9.83 -14.39
N PHE A 112 7.80 -8.84 -15.23
CA PHE A 112 7.37 -7.45 -15.04
C PHE A 112 5.83 -7.25 -15.06
N PRO A 113 5.10 -7.68 -16.11
CA PRO A 113 3.64 -7.56 -16.12
C PRO A 113 3.01 -8.43 -15.02
N ALA A 114 3.55 -9.62 -14.74
CA ALA A 114 3.09 -10.45 -13.64
C ALA A 114 3.23 -9.74 -12.28
N PHE A 115 4.39 -9.13 -12.01
CA PHE A 115 4.64 -8.32 -10.81
C PHE A 115 3.60 -7.21 -10.67
N THR A 116 3.39 -6.45 -11.74
CA THR A 116 2.45 -5.32 -11.75
C THR A 116 1.02 -5.78 -11.46
N VAL A 117 0.58 -6.90 -12.04
CA VAL A 117 -0.74 -7.49 -11.77
C VAL A 117 -0.86 -7.91 -10.30
N PHE A 118 0.16 -8.58 -9.75
CA PHE A 118 0.18 -8.95 -8.33
C PHE A 118 0.08 -7.72 -7.41
N MET A 119 0.78 -6.63 -7.76
CA MET A 119 0.72 -5.39 -6.99
C MET A 119 -0.66 -4.74 -7.05
N VAL A 120 -1.29 -4.68 -8.22
CA VAL A 120 -2.65 -4.18 -8.37
C VAL A 120 -3.65 -5.02 -7.57
N LEU A 121 -3.53 -6.35 -7.61
CA LEU A 121 -4.36 -7.24 -6.78
C LEU A 121 -4.16 -6.97 -5.29
N GLY A 122 -2.92 -6.79 -4.83
CA GLY A 122 -2.61 -6.42 -3.45
C GLY A 122 -3.28 -5.10 -3.04
N MET A 123 -3.25 -4.08 -3.91
CA MET A 123 -3.94 -2.80 -3.67
C MET A 123 -5.45 -2.96 -3.61
N LEU A 124 -6.05 -3.78 -4.49
CA LEU A 124 -7.48 -4.06 -4.44
C LEU A 124 -7.89 -4.76 -3.14
N LEU A 125 -7.06 -5.68 -2.62
CA LEU A 125 -7.30 -6.33 -1.34
C LEU A 125 -7.23 -5.35 -0.17
N VAL A 126 -6.30 -4.40 -0.18
CA VAL A 126 -6.23 -3.33 0.84
C VAL A 126 -7.50 -2.47 0.79
N VAL A 127 -7.92 -2.03 -0.41
CA VAL A 127 -9.18 -1.29 -0.58
C VAL A 127 -10.39 -2.07 -0.07
N LEU A 128 -10.44 -3.37 -0.36
CA LEU A 128 -11.53 -4.22 0.11
C LEU A 128 -11.51 -4.33 1.65
N GLY A 129 -10.32 -4.44 2.25
CA GLY A 129 -10.14 -4.40 3.70
C GLY A 129 -10.69 -3.12 4.31
N ASP A 130 -10.27 -1.97 3.79
CA ASP A 130 -10.73 -0.64 4.23
C ASP A 130 -12.26 -0.51 4.09
N TYR A 131 -12.83 -1.02 2.99
CA TYR A 131 -14.27 -0.99 2.75
C TYR A 131 -15.05 -1.84 3.77
N LEU A 132 -14.54 -3.04 4.09
CA LEU A 132 -15.16 -3.94 5.07
C LEU A 132 -15.09 -3.36 6.49
N GLU A 133 -13.97 -2.73 6.84
CA GLU A 133 -13.78 -2.06 8.14
C GLU A 133 -14.79 -0.92 8.31
N LEU A 134 -14.91 -0.04 7.31
CA LEU A 134 -15.87 1.07 7.32
C LEU A 134 -17.32 0.58 7.47
N HIS A 135 -17.69 -0.50 6.79
CA HIS A 135 -19.04 -1.05 6.87
C HIS A 135 -19.33 -1.69 8.24
N ARG A 136 -18.32 -2.31 8.88
CA ARG A 136 -18.44 -2.83 10.26
C ARG A 136 -18.63 -1.71 11.26
N GLU A 137 -17.85 -0.63 11.17
CA GLU A 137 -17.99 0.53 12.05
C GLU A 137 -19.36 1.18 11.91
N THR A 138 -19.83 1.37 10.67
CA THR A 138 -21.17 1.94 10.41
C THR A 138 -22.28 1.10 11.05
N LYS A 139 -22.22 -0.23 10.93
CA LYS A 139 -23.19 -1.14 11.59
C LYS A 139 -23.11 -1.06 13.11
N TYR A 140 -21.91 -0.95 13.67
CA TYR A 140 -21.70 -0.84 15.11
C TYR A 140 -22.26 0.48 15.66
N LEU A 141 -22.01 1.59 14.97
CA LEU A 141 -22.54 2.92 15.30
C LEU A 141 -24.07 2.94 15.24
N ASN A 142 -24.68 2.41 14.17
CA ASN A 142 -26.14 2.34 14.06
C ASN A 142 -26.78 1.52 15.20
N ARG A 143 -26.19 0.38 15.57
CA ARG A 143 -26.67 -0.42 16.71
C ARG A 143 -26.55 0.29 18.06
N LYS A 144 -25.58 1.19 18.23
CA LYS A 144 -25.47 2.00 19.44
C LYS A 144 -26.50 3.12 19.45
N LEU A 145 -26.75 3.76 18.30
CA LEU A 145 -27.76 4.79 18.16
C LEU A 145 -29.19 4.25 18.38
N GLU A 146 -29.51 3.04 17.93
CA GLU A 146 -30.80 2.40 18.21
C GLU A 146 -31.07 2.09 19.70
N LYS A 147 -30.03 2.13 20.56
CA LYS A 147 -30.15 1.88 22.00
C LYS A 147 -30.34 3.14 22.84
N PHE A 148 -30.26 4.32 22.23
CA PHE A 148 -30.48 5.62 22.87
C PHE A 148 -31.76 6.25 22.32
#